data_AF-A0A3D2R8M4-F1
#
_entry.id   AF-A0A3D2R8M4-F1
#
_cell.length_a   1.000
_cell.length_b   1.000
_cell.length_c   1.000
_cell.angle_alpha   90.00
_cell.angle_beta   90.00
_cell.angle_gamma   90.00
#
_symmetry.space_group_name_H-M   'P 1'
#
loop_
_entity.id
_entity.type
_entity.pdbx_description
1 polymer ?
#
loop_
_entity_poly.entity_id
_entity_poly.type
_entity_poly.pdbx_seq_one_letter_code
_entity_poly.pdbx_strand_id
1 'polypeptide(L)' 'MEKALNVPTMAECQAQGKLTEVLFWVGCAGSFDDRAKKITKAFAKLLQASGVSFAVLGAEEGCTGDPAKRSGNEFLFQ' A
#
# COMPACT_ATOMS: atom_id res chain seq x y z
N MET A 1 0.52 19.00 -15.34
CA MET A 1 -0.07 17.70 -15.70
C MET A 1 0.46 16.66 -14.73
N GLU A 2 -0.41 16.07 -13.92
CA GLU A 2 0.00 15.05 -12.95
C GLU A 2 0.31 13.76 -13.71
N LYS A 3 1.57 13.29 -13.66
CA LYS A 3 1.99 12.06 -14.34
C LYS A 3 1.19 10.90 -13.73
N ALA A 4 0.57 10.08 -14.57
CA ALA A 4 -0.20 8.92 -14.11
C ALA A 4 0.70 8.02 -13.25
N LEU A 5 0.26 7.77 -12.02
CA LEU A 5 0.93 6.88 -11.08
C LEU A 5 0.69 5.44 -11.54
N ASN A 6 1.75 4.72 -11.93
CA ASN A 6 1.62 3.32 -12.31
C ASN A 6 2.07 2.46 -11.13
N VAL A 7 1.11 1.89 -10.41
CA VAL A 7 1.36 1.04 -9.23
C VAL A 7 0.76 -0.33 -9.51
N PRO A 8 1.58 -1.35 -9.80
CA PRO A 8 1.07 -2.69 -10.01
C PRO A 8 0.66 -3.34 -8.68
N THR A 9 -0.29 -4.27 -8.76
CA THR A 9 -0.63 -5.16 -7.66
C THR A 9 0.21 -6.43 -7.68
N MET A 10 0.38 -7.07 -6.53
CA MET A 10 1.08 -8.36 -6.44
C MET A 10 0.42 -9.43 -7.33
N ALA A 11 -0.92 -9.42 -7.44
CA ALA A 11 -1.66 -10.31 -8.33
C ALA A 11 -1.27 -10.10 -9.81
N GLU A 12 -1.18 -8.85 -10.27
CA GLU A 12 -0.73 -8.53 -11.63
C GLU A 12 0.73 -8.91 -11.87
N CYS A 13 1.60 -8.68 -10.89
CA CYS A 13 3.01 -9.09 -10.96
C CYS A 13 3.14 -10.62 -11.09
N GLN A 14 2.40 -11.37 -10.28
CA GLN A 14 2.38 -12.85 -10.35
C GLN A 14 1.84 -13.34 -11.70
N ALA A 15 0.74 -12.78 -12.20
CA ALA A 15 0.18 -13.14 -13.51
C ALA A 15 1.16 -12.88 -14.66
N GLN A 16 2.03 -11.87 -14.52
CA GLN A 16 3.09 -11.55 -15.49
C GLN A 16 4.40 -12.31 -15.26
N GLY A 17 4.49 -13.16 -14.22
CA GLY A 17 5.73 -13.83 -13.83
C GLY A 17 6.83 -12.86 -13.36
N LYS A 18 6.47 -11.65 -12.94
CA LYS A 18 7.38 -10.62 -12.44
C LYS A 18 7.47 -10.69 -10.93
N LEU A 19 8.70 -10.72 -10.42
CA LEU A 19 8.98 -10.58 -8.99
C LEU A 19 9.25 -9.12 -8.66
N THR A 20 8.65 -8.64 -7.59
CA THR A 20 8.93 -7.31 -7.02
C THR A 20 9.77 -7.45 -5.77
N GLU A 21 10.72 -6.55 -5.57
CA GLU A 21 11.62 -6.56 -4.42
C GLU A 21 10.93 -6.04 -3.17
N VAL A 22 9.97 -5.12 -3.34
CA VAL A 22 9.29 -4.45 -2.24
C VAL A 22 7.78 -4.64 -2.37
N LEU A 23 7.15 -5.11 -1.30
CA LEU A 23 5.72 -4.95 -1.10
C LEU A 23 5.48 -3.63 -0.35
N PHE A 24 4.85 -2.66 -1.02
CA PHE A 24 4.42 -1.43 -0.38
C PHE A 24 3.03 -1.63 0.24
N TRP A 25 3.01 -2.00 1.51
CA TRP A 25 1.77 -2.13 2.28
C TRP A 25 1.24 -0.74 2.67
N VAL A 26 0.07 -0.36 2.14
CA VAL A 26 -0.50 1.00 2.32
C VAL A 26 -1.30 1.11 3.63
N GLY A 27 -1.97 0.02 4.00
CA GLY A 27 -2.87 -0.09 5.12
C GLY A 27 -4.16 0.71 4.98
N CYS A 28 -5.02 0.53 5.99
CA CYS A 28 -6.30 1.24 6.12
C CYS A 28 -6.11 2.77 6.18
N ALA A 29 -5.16 3.29 6.95
CA ALA A 29 -4.96 4.73 7.05
C ALA A 29 -4.55 5.35 5.71
N GLY A 30 -3.53 4.79 5.05
CA GLY A 30 -3.03 5.26 3.76
C GLY A 30 -4.05 5.16 2.62
N SER A 31 -5.04 4.27 2.76
CA SER A 31 -6.10 4.03 1.77
C SER A 31 -7.38 4.84 2.02
N PHE A 32 -7.73 5.14 3.27
CA PHE A 32 -9.02 5.78 3.63
C PHE A 32 -8.89 7.25 4.03
N ASP A 33 -7.87 7.64 4.79
CA ASP A 33 -7.71 9.02 5.28
C ASP A 33 -7.18 9.96 4.18
N ASP A 34 -7.82 11.10 3.96
CA ASP A 34 -7.47 11.99 2.83
C ASP A 34 -6.11 12.65 2.96
N ARG A 35 -5.62 12.87 4.19
CA ARG A 35 -4.27 13.38 4.42
C ARG A 35 -3.25 12.28 4.15
N ALA A 36 -3.50 11.07 4.64
CA ALA A 36 -2.62 9.92 4.44
C ALA A 36 -2.55 9.50 2.96
N LYS A 37 -3.66 9.51 2.22
CA LYS A 37 -3.69 9.26 0.76
C LYS A 37 -2.71 10.14 0.00
N LYS A 38 -2.58 11.42 0.37
CA LYS A 38 -1.62 12.34 -0.27
C LYS A 38 -0.18 11.90 -0.04
N ILE A 39 0.12 11.46 1.18
CA ILE A 39 1.45 10.95 1.57
C ILE A 39 1.74 9.64 0.83
N THR A 40 0.81 8.68 0.83
CA THR A 40 0.92 7.40 0.10
C THR A 40 1.21 7.63 -1.38
N LYS A 41 0.45 8.51 -2.04
CA LYS A 41 0.65 8.84 -3.45
C LYS A 41 2.01 9.49 -3.68
N ALA A 42 2.45 10.40 -2.81
CA ALA A 42 3.77 11.01 -2.91
C ALA A 42 4.89 9.97 -2.76
N PHE A 43 4.74 9.03 -1.83
CA PHE A 43 5.72 7.96 -1.60
C PHE A 43 5.80 7.01 -2.80
N ALA A 44 4.66 6.61 -3.37
CA ALA A 44 4.62 5.80 -4.58
C ALA A 44 5.28 6.51 -5.79
N LYS A 45 5.12 7.85 -5.90
CA LYS A 45 5.83 8.64 -6.93
C LYS A 45 7.35 8.57 -6.72
N LEU A 46 7.81 8.64 -5.48
CA LEU A 46 9.24 8.53 -5.16
C LEU A 46 9.79 7.14 -5.48
N LEU A 47 9.08 6.07 -5.12
CA LEU A 47 9.47 4.70 -5.45
C LEU A 47 9.56 4.49 -6.97
N GLN A 48 8.59 5.01 -7.72
CA GLN A 48 8.60 4.95 -9.18
C GLN A 48 9.75 5.76 -9.77
N ALA A 49 10.05 6.93 -9.20
CA ALA A 49 11.14 7.80 -9.66
C ALA A 49 12.54 7.25 -9.31
N SER A 50 12.67 6.50 -8.21
CA SER A 50 13.92 5.86 -7.81
C SER A 50 14.20 4.55 -8.56
N GLY A 51 13.25 4.05 -9.35
CA GLY A 51 13.38 2.79 -10.09
C GLY A 51 13.28 1.55 -9.20
N VAL A 52 12.75 1.69 -7.98
CA VAL A 52 12.53 0.56 -7.07
C VAL A 52 11.41 -0.33 -7.65
N SER A 53 11.65 -1.64 -7.69
CA SER A 53 10.63 -2.61 -8.10
C SER A 53 9.66 -2.85 -6.93
N PHE A 54 8.46 -2.27 -7.00
CA PHE A 54 7.45 -2.38 -5.95
C PHE A 54 6.06 -2.71 -6.49
N ALA A 55 5.24 -3.34 -5.64
CA ALA A 55 3.82 -3.57 -5.85
C ALA A 55 3.03 -3.41 -4.54
N VAL A 56 1.70 -3.30 -4.64
CA VAL A 56 0.77 -3.26 -3.50
C VAL A 56 -0.11 -4.52 -3.47
N LEU A 57 -0.75 -4.83 -2.35
CA LEU A 57 -1.72 -5.95 -2.29
C LEU A 57 -3.08 -5.59 -2.90
N GLY A 58 -3.37 -4.31 -3.09
CA GLY A 58 -4.66 -3.86 -3.63
C GLY A 58 -5.82 -4.25 -2.72
N ALA A 59 -6.81 -4.96 -3.24
CA ALA A 59 -7.98 -5.39 -2.47
C ALA A 59 -7.67 -6.49 -1.43
N GLU A 60 -6.53 -7.15 -1.55
CA GLU A 60 -6.10 -8.21 -0.60
C GLU A 60 -5.43 -7.63 0.66
N GLU A 61 -5.33 -6.30 0.76
CA GLU A 61 -4.68 -5.64 1.89
C GLU A 61 -5.63 -5.48 3.09
N GLY A 62 -5.24 -6.05 4.23
CA GLY A 62 -5.92 -5.86 5.52
C GLY A 62 -5.44 -4.61 6.27
N CYS A 63 -6.22 -4.15 7.25
CA CYS A 63 -5.76 -3.17 8.24
C CYS A 63 -4.86 -3.87 9.27
N THR A 64 -3.88 -3.17 9.87
CA THR A 64 -3.00 -3.76 10.91
C THR A 64 -3.68 -3.97 12.26
N GLY A 65 -4.89 -3.46 12.47
CA GLY A 65 -5.58 -3.51 13.75
C GLY A 65 -4.94 -2.69 14.89
N ASP A 66 -3.84 -1.94 14.65
CA ASP A 66 -3.13 -1.14 15.65
C ASP A 66 -4.07 -0.17 16.44
N PRO A 67 -5.02 0.55 15.80
CA PRO A 67 -5.98 1.38 16.53
C PRO A 67 -6.90 0.59 17.47
N ALA A 68 -7.35 -0.60 17.05
CA ALA A 68 -8.21 -1.46 17.87
C ALA A 68 -7.44 -1.98 19.09
N LYS A 69 -6.19 -2.43 18.87
CA LYS A 69 -5.29 -2.87 19.95
C LYS A 69 -5.00 -1.76 20.95
N ARG A 70 -4.65 -0.56 20.49
CA ARG A 70 -4.37 0.60 21.38
C ARG A 70 -5.59 1.08 22.15
N SER A 71 -6.79 0.85 21.63
CA SER A 71 -8.04 1.18 22.30
C SER A 71 -8.49 0.13 23.33
N GLY A 72 -7.67 -0.90 23.59
CA GLY A 72 -7.99 -1.98 24.53
C GLY A 72 -8.95 -3.05 23.97
N ASN A 73 -9.26 -2.99 22.66
CA ASN A 73 -10.13 -3.96 22.00
C ASN A 73 -9.29 -5.11 21.40
N GLU A 74 -8.56 -5.84 22.25
CA GLU A 74 -7.63 -6.89 21.82
C GLU A 74 -8.30 -8.01 21.01
N PHE A 75 -9.59 -8.30 21.23
CA PHE A 75 -10.33 -9.32 20.48
C PHE A 75 -10.66 -8.92 19.02
N LEU A 76 -10.55 -7.63 18.66
CA LEU A 76 -10.78 -7.11 17.30
C LEU A 76 -9.48 -6.93 16.51
N PHE A 77 -8.32 -7.23 17.10
CA PHE A 77 -7.04 -7.21 16.43
C PHE A 77 -6.91 -8.42 15.50
N GLN A 78 -6.95 -8.18 14.18
CA GLN A 78 -6.68 -9.15 13.10
C GLN A 78 -5.74 -8.52 12.08
#